data_AF-A0A7L4RK62-F1
#
_entry.id   AF-A0A7L4RK62-F1
#
_cell.length_a   1.000
_cell.length_b   1.000
_cell.length_c   1.000
_cell.angle_alpha   90.00
_cell.angle_beta   90.00
_cell.angle_gamma   90.00
#
_symmetry.space_group_name_H-M   'P 1'
#
loop_
_entity.id
_entity.type
_entity.pdbx_description
1 polymer ?
#
loop_
_entity_poly.entity_id
_entity_poly.type
_entity_poly.pdbx_seq_one_letter_code
_entity_poly.pdbx_strand_id
1 'polypeptide(L)' 'MEKLVKSLKVRVFQEKDLSWAAACSALGVYATGRSLAELKKNFAEALDLHLSVVRQKAIAAISC' A
#
# COMPACT_ATOMS: atom_id res chain seq x y z
N MET A 1 -15.46 -4.74 10.40
CA MET A 1 -14.15 -4.09 10.15
C MET A 1 -12.95 -4.90 10.65
N GLU A 2 -13.02 -5.59 11.80
CA GLU A 2 -11.88 -6.34 12.37
C GLU A 2 -11.23 -7.39 11.45
N LYS A 3 -12.01 -8.12 10.62
CA LYS A 3 -11.46 -9.10 9.67
C LYS A 3 -10.56 -8.46 8.60
N LEU A 4 -10.90 -7.25 8.15
CA LEU A 4 -10.15 -6.55 7.10
C LEU A 4 -8.78 -6.11 7.62
N VAL A 5 -8.74 -5.50 8.81
CA VAL A 5 -7.48 -5.05 9.44
C VAL A 5 -6.56 -6.24 9.75
N LYS A 6 -7.13 -7.36 10.23
CA LYS A 6 -6.37 -8.62 10.43
C LYS A 6 -5.82 -9.22 9.13
N SER A 7 -6.40 -8.90 7.98
CA SER A 7 -5.93 -9.35 6.65
C SER A 7 -4.87 -8.44 6.03
N LEU A 8 -4.62 -7.25 6.59
CA LEU A 8 -3.60 -6.31 6.11
C LEU A 8 -2.19 -6.78 6.52
N LYS A 9 -1.64 -7.73 5.75
CA LYS A 9 -0.24 -8.11 5.86
C LYS A 9 0.56 -7.47 4.75
N VAL A 10 1.46 -6.55 5.13
CA VAL A 10 2.49 -6.05 4.22
C VAL A 10 3.64 -7.05 4.20
N ARG A 11 3.98 -7.55 3.02
CA ARG A 11 5.18 -8.36 2.80
C ARG A 11 6.30 -7.46 2.32
N VAL A 12 7.47 -7.59 2.93
CA VAL A 12 8.70 -6.91 2.51
C VAL A 12 9.69 -7.97 2.07
N PHE A 13 10.34 -7.75 0.93
CA PHE A 13 11.34 -8.67 0.39
C PHE A 13 12.42 -7.88 -0.37
N GLN A 14 13.60 -8.48 -0.49
CA GLN A 14 14.70 -7.92 -1.26
C GLN A 14 14.67 -8.52 -2.68
N GLU A 15 14.83 -7.67 -3.69
CA GLU A 15 14.86 -8.06 -5.09
C GLU A 15 16.29 -8.44 -5.53
N LYS A 16 16.42 -9.07 -6.70
CA LYS A 16 17.70 -9.59 -7.21
C LYS A 16 18.75 -8.51 -7.47
N ASP A 17 18.32 -7.29 -7.70
CA ASP A 17 19.16 -6.11 -7.93
C ASP A 17 19.56 -5.39 -6.62
N LEU A 18 19.35 -6.05 -5.47
CA LEU A 18 19.57 -5.53 -4.12
C LEU A 18 18.59 -4.44 -3.67
N SER A 19 17.62 -4.06 -4.50
CA SER A 19 16.54 -3.16 -4.09
C SER A 19 15.55 -3.87 -3.15
N TRP A 20 14.71 -3.08 -2.49
CA TRP A 20 13.69 -3.56 -1.57
C TRP A 20 12.32 -3.30 -2.14
N ALA A 21 11.40 -4.25 -1.93
CA ALA A 21 10.01 -4.14 -2.33
C ALA A 21 9.06 -4.42 -1.16
N ALA A 22 7.90 -3.76 -1.18
CA ALA A 22 6.80 -3.98 -0.24
C ALA A 22 5.49 -4.14 -1.00
N ALA A 23 4.68 -5.12 -0.61
CA ALA A 23 3.39 -5.40 -1.21
C ALA A 23 2.32 -5.64 -0.13
N CYS A 24 1.14 -5.04 -0.31
CA CYS A 24 -0.07 -5.37 0.44
C CYS A 24 -1.14 -5.86 -0.53
N SER A 25 -1.26 -7.18 -0.67
CA SER A 25 -2.21 -7.80 -1.61
C SER A 25 -3.66 -7.45 -1.33
N ALA A 26 -4.03 -7.28 -0.06
CA ALA A 26 -5.39 -6.91 0.35
C ALA A 26 -5.80 -5.50 -0.12
N LEU A 27 -4.82 -4.61 -0.35
CA LEU A 27 -5.03 -3.25 -0.85
C LEU A 27 -4.60 -3.07 -2.31
N GLY A 28 -3.96 -4.07 -2.91
CA GLY A 28 -3.38 -3.93 -4.26
C GLY A 28 -2.30 -2.85 -4.35
N VAL A 29 -1.59 -2.57 -3.25
CA VAL A 29 -0.52 -1.56 -3.18
C VAL A 29 0.85 -2.22 -3.21
N TYR A 30 1.73 -1.68 -4.04
CA TYR A 30 3.13 -2.11 -4.20
C TYR A 30 4.05 -0.89 -4.30
N ALA A 31 5.25 -0.98 -3.74
CA ALA A 31 6.30 0.01 -3.91
C ALA A 31 7.69 -0.64 -3.82
N THR A 32 8.69 0.04 -4.40
CA THR A 32 10.10 -0.34 -4.32
C THR A 32 10.95 0.82 -3.78
N GLY A 33 12.19 0.52 -3.37
CA GLY A 33 13.20 1.51 -3.00
C GLY A 33 14.58 0.89 -2.95
N ARG A 34 15.64 1.67 -3.19
CA ARG A 34 17.04 1.18 -3.15
C ARG A 34 17.50 0.86 -1.72
N SER A 35 16.80 1.38 -0.72
CA SER A 35 17.01 1.07 0.70
C SER A 35 15.69 0.80 1.40
N LEU A 36 15.74 0.19 2.58
CA LEU A 36 14.55 0.02 3.44
C LEU A 36 13.90 1.36 3.82
N ALA A 37 14.68 2.42 4.00
CA ALA A 37 14.17 3.74 4.34
C ALA A 37 13.39 4.35 3.16
N GLU A 38 13.96 4.27 1.95
CA GLU A 38 13.29 4.70 0.71
C GLU A 38 12.03 3.89 0.46
N LEU A 39 12.09 2.56 0.62
CA LEU A 39 10.93 1.69 0.48
C LEU A 39 9.79 2.10 1.42
N LYS A 40 10.09 2.34 2.71
CA LYS A 40 9.07 2.75 3.69
C LYS A 40 8.39 4.05 3.29
N LYS A 41 9.18 5.04 2.84
CA LYS A 41 8.66 6.31 2.34
C LYS A 41 7.77 6.10 1.12
N ASN A 42 8.28 5.42 0.10
CA ASN A 42 7.56 5.19 -1.16
C ASN A 42 6.27 4.39 -0.94
N PHE A 43 6.31 3.39 -0.06
CA PHE A 43 5.13 2.59 0.27
C PHE A 43 4.07 3.40 1.02
N ALA A 44 4.47 4.27 1.94
CA ALA A 44 3.55 5.15 2.65
C ALA A 44 2.85 6.13 1.69
N GLU A 45 3.60 6.72 0.76
CA GLU A 45 3.05 7.62 -0.27
C GLU A 45 2.08 6.88 -1.21
N ALA A 46 2.45 5.68 -1.68
CA ALA A 46 1.58 4.86 -2.53
C ALA A 46 0.28 4.46 -1.81
N LEU A 47 0.37 4.15 -0.52
CA LEU A 47 -0.79 3.80 0.30
C LEU A 47 -1.72 5.00 0.50
N ASP A 48 -1.18 6.18 0.79
CA ASP A 48 -1.97 7.41 1.00
C ASP A 48 -2.75 7.79 -0.27
N LEU A 49 -2.08 7.76 -1.43
CA LEU A 49 -2.71 8.00 -2.73
C LEU A 49 -3.85 7.01 -3.00
N HIS A 50 -3.60 5.72 -2.78
CA HIS A 50 -4.61 4.69 -2.99
C HIS A 50 -5.84 4.90 -2.10
N LEU A 51 -5.63 5.15 -0.80
CA LEU A 51 -6.73 5.35 0.17
C LEU A 51 -7.51 6.64 -0.12
N SER A 52 -6.85 7.70 -0.60
CA SER A 52 -7.51 8.92 -1.02
C SER A 52 -8.49 8.68 -2.17
N VAL A 53 -8.07 7.92 -3.19
CA VAL A 53 -8.94 7.55 -4.32
C VAL A 53 -10.11 6.67 -3.87
N VAL A 54 -9.85 5.67 -3.01
CA VAL A 54 -10.92 4.82 -2.46
C VAL A 54 -11.93 5.64 -1.68
N ARG A 55 -11.46 6.60 -0.86
CA ARG A 55 -12.33 7.51 -0.09
C ARG A 55 -13.20 8.36 -1.01
N GLN A 56 -12.63 8.97 -2.06
CA GLN A 56 -13.39 9.78 -3.02
C GLN A 56 -14.49 8.95 -3.70
N LYS A 57 -14.17 7.73 -4.15
CA LYS A 57 -15.14 6.82 -4.77
C LYS A 57 -16.24 6.41 -3.79
N ALA A 58 -15.90 6.12 -2.54
CA ALA A 58 -16.88 5.77 -1.52
C ALA A 58 -17.85 6.93 -1.23
N ILE A 59 -17.36 8.18 -1.13
CA ILE A 59 -18.20 9.36 -0.97
C ILE A 59 -19.14 9.52 -2.18
N ALA A 60 -18.62 9.42 -3.40
CA ALA A 60 -19.41 9.53 -4.61
C ALA A 60 -20.54 8.48 -4.69
N ALA A 61 -20.30 7.27 -4.19
CA ALA A 61 -21.28 6.18 -4.21
C ALA A 61 -22.47 6.38 -3.24
N ILE A 62 -22.30 7.16 -2.18
CA ILE A 62 -23.36 7.41 -1.17
C ILE A 62 -23.98 8.82 -1.27
N SER A 63 -23.41 9.68 -2.12
CA SER A 63 -23.88 11.04 -2.33
C SER A 63 -24.88 11.14 -3.51
N CYS A 64 -25.42 9.99 -3.96
CA CYS A 64 -26.55 9.89 -4.88
C CYS A 64 -27.88 9.85 -4.12
#